data_AF-A0A085F0R6-F1
#
_entry.id   AF-A0A085F0R6-F1
#
_cell.length_a   1.000
_cell.length_b   1.000
_cell.length_c   1.000
_cell.angle_alpha   90.00
_cell.angle_beta   90.00
_cell.angle_gamma   90.00
#
_symmetry.space_group_name_H-M   'P 1'
#
loop_
_entity.id
_entity.type
_entity.pdbx_description
1 polymer ?
#
loop_
_entity_poly.entity_id
_entity_poly.type
_entity_poly.pdbx_seq_one_letter_code
_entity_poly.pdbx_strand_id
1 'polypeptide(L)'
;MARKTPEQLTKEFEGRKAKGLAKGGAAYWPNVLANAVLKLAASGYEISLAALTEQLSRDAEAQDVTLKAGAAEAIARLGQAVARATEG
;
A
#
# COMPACT_ATOMS: atom_id res chain seq x y z
N MET A 1 -24.98 -0.71 -12.60
CA MET A 1 -23.56 -0.74 -13.02
C MET A 1 -23.01 -2.14 -12.80
N ALA A 2 -22.43 -2.77 -13.81
CA ALA A 2 -21.83 -4.10 -13.65
C ALA A 2 -20.64 -4.03 -12.69
N ARG A 3 -20.59 -4.92 -11.69
CA ARG A 3 -19.43 -5.03 -10.79
C ARG A 3 -18.28 -5.64 -11.59
N LYS A 4 -17.11 -4.99 -11.53
CA LYS A 4 -15.88 -5.47 -12.16
C LYS A 4 -15.44 -6.78 -11.49
N THR A 5 -14.88 -7.69 -12.28
CA THR A 5 -14.32 -8.93 -11.75
C THR A 5 -13.01 -8.66 -10.99
N PRO A 6 -12.60 -9.55 -10.08
CA PRO A 6 -11.32 -9.43 -9.38
C PRO A 6 -10.14 -9.24 -10.34
N GLU A 7 -10.10 -9.95 -11.47
CA GLU A 7 -9.02 -9.86 -12.45
C GLU A 7 -8.98 -8.49 -13.14
N GLN A 8 -10.15 -7.89 -13.40
CA GLN A 8 -10.25 -6.56 -13.98
C GLN A 8 -9.75 -5.47 -13.01
N LEU A 9 -10.02 -5.64 -11.72
CA LEU A 9 -9.53 -4.74 -10.67
C LEU A 9 -8.01 -4.85 -10.53
N THR A 10 -7.46 -6.07 -10.55
CA THR A 10 -6.01 -6.31 -10.52
C THR A 10 -5.31 -5.65 -11.71
N LYS A 11 -5.83 -5.84 -12.92
CA LYS A 11 -5.23 -5.28 -14.15
C LYS A 11 -5.27 -3.75 -14.21
N GLU A 12 -6.37 -3.14 -13.77
CA GLU A 12 -6.46 -1.68 -13.66
C GLU A 12 -5.46 -1.14 -12.64
N PHE A 13 -5.28 -1.85 -11.53
CA PHE A 13 -4.32 -1.44 -10.53
C PHE A 13 -2.88 -1.56 -11.02
N GLU A 14 -2.50 -2.66 -11.65
CA GLU A 14 -1.18 -2.85 -12.24
C GLU A 14 -0.86 -1.75 -13.26
N GLY A 15 -1.82 -1.38 -14.10
CA GLY A 15 -1.69 -0.26 -15.04
C GLY A 15 -1.51 1.10 -14.34
N ARG A 16 -2.23 1.35 -13.24
CA ARG A 16 -2.05 2.57 -12.42
C ARG A 16 -0.71 2.59 -11.70
N LYS A 17 -0.26 1.44 -11.18
CA LYS A 17 1.03 1.25 -10.53
C LYS A 17 2.17 1.54 -11.51
N ALA A 18 2.12 0.98 -12.72
CA ALA A 18 3.12 1.23 -13.77
C ALA A 18 3.20 2.73 -14.13
N LYS A 19 2.06 3.41 -14.22
CA LYS A 19 1.99 4.86 -14.48
C LYS A 19 2.50 5.71 -13.30
N GLY A 20 2.28 5.26 -12.07
CA GLY A 20 2.83 5.88 -10.85
C GLY A 20 4.34 5.67 -10.70
N LEU A 21 4.84 4.49 -11.08
CA LEU A 21 6.27 4.17 -11.12
C LEU A 21 7.03 5.09 -12.08
N ALA A 22 6.48 5.29 -13.29
CA ALA A 22 7.11 6.07 -14.35
C ALA A 22 7.27 7.58 -14.04
N LYS A 23 6.61 8.11 -13.00
CA LYS A 23 6.63 9.54 -12.64
C LYS A 23 7.39 9.85 -11.34
N GLY A 24 8.18 8.91 -10.81
CA GLY A 24 8.84 9.06 -9.49
C GLY A 24 7.88 8.90 -8.30
N GLY A 25 6.62 8.53 -8.56
CA GLY A 25 5.59 8.35 -7.53
C GLY A 25 5.62 6.98 -6.84
N ALA A 26 6.47 6.04 -7.26
CA ALA A 26 6.60 4.71 -6.64
C ALA A 26 6.90 4.78 -5.14
N ALA A 27 7.64 5.82 -4.74
CA ALA A 27 8.13 6.07 -3.39
C ALA A 27 7.19 6.95 -2.54
N TYR A 28 6.11 7.47 -3.12
CA TYR A 28 5.16 8.30 -2.39
C TYR A 28 4.30 7.41 -1.47
N TRP A 29 4.24 7.73 -0.18
CA TRP A 29 3.64 6.87 0.85
C TRP A 29 2.21 6.38 0.53
N PRO A 30 1.30 7.13 -0.13
CA PRO A 30 -0.01 6.60 -0.51
C PRO A 30 0.07 5.52 -1.58
N ASN A 31 1.04 5.60 -2.50
CA ASN A 31 1.23 4.57 -3.51
C ASN A 31 1.83 3.30 -2.90
N VAL A 32 2.75 3.44 -1.94
CA VAL A 32 3.31 2.31 -1.18
C VAL A 32 2.22 1.64 -0.35
N LEU A 33 1.40 2.42 0.37
CA LEU A 33 0.25 1.90 1.12
C LEU A 33 -0.76 1.19 0.22
N ALA A 34 -1.12 1.78 -0.93
CA ALA A 34 -2.01 1.15 -1.89
C ALA A 34 -1.43 -0.18 -2.40
N ASN A 35 -0.14 -0.22 -2.73
CA ASN A 35 0.53 -1.46 -3.13
C ASN A 35 0.50 -2.52 -2.03
N ALA A 36 0.68 -2.15 -0.76
CA ALA A 36 0.61 -3.08 0.36
C ALA A 36 -0.79 -3.68 0.51
N VAL A 37 -1.85 -2.86 0.44
CA VAL A 37 -3.25 -3.33 0.42
C VAL A 37 -3.47 -4.36 -0.68
N LEU A 38 -2.91 -4.12 -1.86
CA LEU A 38 -3.15 -4.99 -3.00
C LEU A 38 -2.32 -6.25 -3.01
N LYS A 39 -1.12 -6.24 -2.44
CA LYS A 39 -0.36 -7.45 -2.14
C LYS A 39 -1.17 -8.36 -1.19
N LEU A 40 -1.74 -7.78 -0.13
CA LEU A 40 -2.57 -8.53 0.83
C LEU A 40 -3.84 -9.08 0.16
N ALA A 41 -4.56 -8.24 -0.58
CA ALA A 41 -5.77 -8.64 -1.29
C ALA A 41 -5.51 -9.73 -2.34
N ALA A 42 -4.45 -9.60 -3.14
CA ALA A 42 -4.06 -10.61 -4.12
C ALA A 42 -3.65 -11.94 -3.48
N SER A 43 -3.10 -11.88 -2.27
CA SER A 43 -2.71 -13.07 -1.50
C SER A 43 -3.90 -13.68 -0.73
N GLY A 44 -5.11 -13.09 -0.82
CA GLY A 44 -6.30 -13.54 -0.09
C GLY A 44 -6.24 -13.28 1.42
N TYR A 45 -5.32 -12.44 1.88
CA TYR A 45 -5.20 -12.08 3.29
C TYR A 45 -6.24 -11.04 3.69
N GLU A 46 -6.63 -11.07 4.96
CA GLU A 46 -7.45 -10.02 5.56
C GLU A 46 -6.69 -8.68 5.56
N ILE A 47 -7.39 -7.61 5.17
CA ILE A 47 -6.84 -6.25 5.22
C ILE A 47 -7.07 -5.70 6.63
N SER A 48 -6.14 -5.98 7.52
CA SER A 48 -6.12 -5.45 8.89
C SER A 48 -4.96 -4.47 9.09
N LEU A 49 -5.02 -3.64 10.14
CA LEU A 49 -3.91 -2.74 10.50
C LEU A 49 -2.62 -3.52 10.76
N ALA A 50 -2.71 -4.68 11.43
CA ALA A 50 -1.57 -5.54 11.71
C ALA A 50 -0.95 -6.07 10.42
N ALA A 51 -1.77 -6.62 9.50
CA ALA A 51 -1.31 -7.13 8.22
C ALA A 51 -0.70 -6.04 7.34
N LEU A 52 -1.29 -4.83 7.32
CA LEU A 52 -0.75 -3.68 6.60
C LEU A 52 0.59 -3.23 7.16
N THR A 53 0.71 -3.16 8.48
CA THR A 53 1.96 -2.77 9.14
C THR A 53 3.06 -3.78 8.85
N GLU A 54 2.77 -5.08 8.94
CA GLU A 54 3.73 -6.13 8.61
C GLU A 54 4.18 -6.07 7.14
N GLN A 55 3.24 -5.91 6.21
CA GLN A 55 3.56 -5.82 4.78
C GLN A 55 4.42 -4.59 4.46
N LEU A 56 4.14 -3.46 5.12
CA LEU A 56 4.94 -2.23 4.96
C LEU A 56 6.32 -2.36 5.61
N SER A 57 6.45 -3.06 6.75
CA SER A 57 7.76 -3.33 7.35
C SER A 57 8.65 -4.16 6.42
N ARG A 58 8.09 -5.16 5.75
CA ARG A 58 8.80 -5.93 4.71
C ARG A 58 9.24 -5.04 3.54
N ASP A 59 8.38 -4.11 3.13
CA ASP A 59 8.72 -3.14 2.08
C ASP A 59 9.79 -2.12 2.56
N ALA A 60 9.86 -1.83 3.86
CA ALA A 60 10.90 -0.98 4.47
C ALA A 60 12.28 -1.66 4.59
N GLU A 61 12.31 -2.99 4.54
CA GLU A 61 13.54 -3.79 4.52
C GLU A 61 14.08 -4.01 3.08
N ALA A 62 13.33 -3.58 2.07
CA ALA A 62 13.75 -3.70 0.68
C ALA A 62 15.04 -2.90 0.38
N GLN A 63 15.86 -3.41 -0.53
CA GLN A 63 17.09 -2.75 -0.98
C GLN A 63 16.83 -1.44 -1.76
N ASP A 64 15.60 -1.25 -2.25
CA ASP A 64 15.19 -0.01 -2.89
C ASP A 64 14.98 1.09 -1.83
N VAL A 65 15.94 2.02 -1.78
CA VAL A 65 15.95 3.15 -0.84
C VAL A 65 14.68 3.99 -0.91
N THR A 66 14.06 4.09 -2.09
CA THR A 66 12.87 4.91 -2.32
C THR A 66 11.61 4.21 -1.83
N LEU A 67 11.51 2.90 -2.06
CA LEU A 67 10.46 2.05 -1.48
C LEU A 67 10.53 2.08 0.05
N LYS A 68 11.76 2.01 0.59
CA LYS A 68 12.01 2.07 2.03
C LYS A 68 11.50 3.36 2.67
N ALA A 69 11.80 4.51 2.07
CA ALA A 69 11.35 5.80 2.57
C ALA A 69 9.81 5.91 2.55
N GLY A 70 9.17 5.51 1.45
CA GLY A 70 7.72 5.54 1.33
C GLY A 70 7.00 4.58 2.28
N ALA A 71 7.59 3.41 2.55
CA ALA A 71 7.07 2.44 3.51
C ALA A 71 7.15 2.95 4.95
N ALA A 72 8.30 3.53 5.34
CA ALA A 72 8.48 4.13 6.66
C ALA A 72 7.49 5.28 6.90
N GLU A 73 7.27 6.15 5.90
CA GLU A 73 6.28 7.22 6.03
C GLU A 73 4.86 6.65 6.12
N ALA A 74 4.50 5.63 5.33
CA ALA A 74 3.18 5.00 5.39
C ALA A 74 2.89 4.41 6.79
N ILE A 75 3.86 3.75 7.41
CA ILE A 75 3.74 3.22 8.79
C ILE A 75 3.49 4.36 9.78
N ALA A 76 4.26 5.45 9.70
CA ALA A 76 4.10 6.59 10.60
C ALA A 76 2.71 7.24 10.48
N ARG A 77 2.19 7.38 9.25
CA ARG A 77 0.86 7.95 8.98
C ARG A 77 -0.27 7.06 9.49
N LEU A 78 -0.15 5.73 9.34
CA LEU A 78 -1.09 4.77 9.91
C LEU A 78 -1.14 4.89 11.44
N GLY A 79 0.02 4.96 12.10
CA GLY A 79 0.09 5.16 13.55
C GLY A 79 -0.59 6.45 14.00
N GLN A 80 -0.37 7.57 13.30
CA GLN A 80 -1.04 8.84 13.57
C GLN A 80 -2.57 8.76 13.39
N ALA A 81 -3.04 8.09 12.34
CA ALA A 81 -4.47 7.94 12.09
C ALA A 81 -5.15 7.11 13.18
N VAL A 82 -4.49 6.05 13.66
CA VAL A 82 -4.98 5.21 14.76
C VAL A 82 -5.04 5.99 16.06
N ALA A 83 -3.98 6.73 16.40
CA ALA A 83 -3.96 7.57 17.60
C ALA A 83 -5.11 8.59 17.59
N ARG A 84 -5.35 9.25 16.46
CA ARG A 84 -6.47 10.20 16.30
C ARG A 84 -7.84 9.53 16.42
N ALA A 85 -7.98 8.30 15.92
CA ALA A 85 -9.22 7.54 16.02
C ALA A 85 -9.54 7.10 17.46
N THR A 86 -8.55 7.02 18.34
CA THR A 86 -8.74 6.72 19.76
C THR A 86 -8.98 7.95 20.64
N GLU A 87 -8.76 9.15 20.10
CA GLU A 87 -8.97 10.44 20.79
C GLU A 87 -10.38 11.02 20.59
N GLY A 88 -11.19 10.45 19.67
CA GLY A 88 -12.56 10.88 19.36
C GLY A 88 -13.61 9.89 19.81
#